data_AF-A0A4R6WLJ7-F1
#
_entry.id   AF-A0A4R6WLJ7-F1
#
_cell.length_a   1.000
_cell.length_b   1.000
_cell.length_c   1.000
_cell.angle_alpha   90.00
_cell.angle_beta   90.00
_cell.angle_gamma   90.00
#
_symmetry.space_group_name_H-M   'P 1'
#
loop_
_entity.id
_entity.type
_entity.pdbx_description
1 polymer ?
#
loop_
_entity_poly.entity_id
_entity_poly.type
_entity_poly.pdbx_seq_one_letter_code
_entity_poly.pdbx_strand_id
1 'polypeptide(L)'
;MVKKTLSIATYCWTIMKWTTIIYTCIAVLLLSAKANESSGQVNFDSKVLLKEETISLKASLKKISKQTGVDFAYNNQFMPLSKSITWTKETNDLGEALDRLTQVFDLEYRVVGKTLLLLPKEEASQGIVPQQVEIKRYTDADKQEDVIEGIIFNAETKEPIEGATVELVRLRLRTQTDAKGHFRMAVPVGKGERR
;
A
#
# COMPACT_ATOMS: atom_id res chain seq x y z
N MET A 1 16.00 72.69 19.49
CA MET A 1 15.17 71.62 18.88
C MET A 1 14.92 71.96 17.41
N VAL A 2 15.71 71.40 16.48
CA VAL A 2 15.54 71.67 15.04
C VAL A 2 14.58 70.63 14.47
N LYS A 3 13.35 71.04 14.15
CA LYS A 3 12.37 70.20 13.44
C LYS A 3 12.82 70.08 11.99
N LYS A 4 13.38 68.92 11.60
CA LYS A 4 13.63 68.58 10.19
C LYS A 4 12.28 68.44 9.48
N THR A 5 11.88 69.44 8.71
CA THR A 5 10.75 69.36 7.79
C THR A 5 11.17 68.51 6.58
N LEU A 6 11.03 67.19 6.70
CA LEU A 6 11.20 66.29 5.55
C LEU A 6 10.17 66.65 4.48
N SER A 7 10.63 66.92 3.26
CA SER A 7 9.78 67.20 2.11
C SER A 7 8.86 66.00 1.84
N ILE A 8 7.57 66.26 1.61
CA ILE A 8 6.53 65.25 1.30
C ILE A 8 6.98 64.35 0.14
N ALA A 9 7.74 64.90 -0.81
CA ALA A 9 8.31 64.15 -1.94
C ALA A 9 9.30 63.07 -1.49
N THR A 10 10.13 63.34 -0.47
CA THR A 10 11.08 62.36 0.07
C THR A 10 10.34 61.23 0.80
N TYR A 11 9.25 61.58 1.49
CA TYR A 11 8.39 60.61 2.19
C TYR A 11 7.65 59.69 1.19
N CYS A 12 7.05 60.27 0.14
CA CYS A 12 6.44 59.50 -0.95
C CYS A 12 7.45 58.60 -1.67
N TRP A 13 8.68 59.08 -1.89
CA TRP A 13 9.74 58.28 -2.50
C TRP A 13 10.19 57.11 -1.61
N THR A 14 10.28 57.33 -0.29
CA THR A 14 10.55 56.22 0.64
C THR A 14 9.39 55.23 0.67
N ILE A 15 8.14 55.68 0.71
CA ILE A 15 6.96 54.79 0.74
C ILE A 15 6.87 53.99 -0.57
N MET A 16 7.07 54.61 -1.74
CA MET A 16 7.09 53.90 -3.03
C MET A 16 8.18 52.83 -3.12
N LYS A 17 9.34 53.05 -2.49
CA LYS A 17 10.40 52.05 -2.44
C LYS A 17 10.06 50.86 -1.55
N TRP A 18 9.41 51.10 -0.40
CA TRP A 18 9.02 50.01 0.49
C TRP A 18 7.86 49.19 -0.08
N THR A 19 6.90 49.81 -0.75
CA THR A 19 5.81 49.08 -1.40
C THR A 19 6.32 48.22 -2.55
N THR A 20 7.23 48.71 -3.39
CA THR A 20 7.82 47.90 -4.46
C THR A 20 8.62 46.72 -3.92
N ILE A 21 9.40 46.92 -2.85
CA ILE A 21 10.13 45.82 -2.18
C ILE A 21 9.15 44.76 -1.66
N ILE A 22 8.08 45.16 -0.98
CA ILE A 22 7.05 44.22 -0.47
C ILE A 22 6.40 43.44 -1.62
N TYR A 23 5.99 44.12 -2.70
CA TYR A 23 5.40 43.45 -3.86
C TYR A 23 6.39 42.49 -4.55
N THR A 24 7.67 42.84 -4.65
CA THR A 24 8.70 41.94 -5.18
C THR A 24 8.95 40.73 -4.27
N CYS A 25 8.98 40.90 -2.95
CA CYS A 25 9.10 39.79 -2.00
C CYS A 25 7.91 38.83 -2.09
N ILE A 26 6.68 39.35 -2.22
CA ILE A 26 5.48 38.52 -2.42
C ILE A 26 5.56 37.77 -3.76
N ALA A 27 5.99 38.42 -4.84
CA ALA A 27 6.17 37.77 -6.14
C ALA A 27 7.21 36.64 -6.09
N VAL A 28 8.33 36.84 -5.38
CA VAL A 28 9.38 35.81 -5.20
C VAL A 28 8.89 34.64 -4.34
N LEU A 29 8.09 34.90 -3.31
CA LEU A 29 7.44 33.85 -2.51
C LEU A 29 6.45 33.02 -3.35
N LEU A 30 5.66 33.67 -4.21
CA LEU A 30 4.73 32.97 -5.11
C LEU A 30 5.45 32.15 -6.18
N LEU A 31 6.62 32.60 -6.66
CA LEU A 31 7.47 31.84 -7.58
C LEU A 31 8.15 30.63 -6.93
N SER A 32 8.30 30.64 -5.61
CA SER A 32 8.85 29.52 -4.83
C SER A 32 7.80 28.43 -4.53
N ALA A 33 6.52 28.68 -4.84
CA ALA A 33 5.45 27.69 -4.78
C ALA A 33 5.43 26.74 -5.99
N LYS A 34 6.61 26.40 -6.51
CA LYS A 34 6.78 25.19 -7.31
C LYS A 34 6.64 24.03 -6.34
N ALA A 35 5.40 23.57 -6.17
CA ALA A 35 5.12 22.31 -5.53
C ALA A 35 6.03 21.28 -6.20
N ASN A 36 6.98 20.71 -5.44
CA ASN A 36 7.51 19.42 -5.82
C ASN A 36 6.27 18.54 -5.92
N GLU A 37 5.94 18.11 -7.13
CA GLU A 37 5.04 17.00 -7.35
C GLU A 37 5.70 15.79 -6.66
N SER A 38 5.51 15.66 -5.35
CA SER A 38 5.56 14.35 -4.72
C SER A 38 4.27 13.66 -5.15
N SER A 39 4.22 13.31 -6.43
CA SER A 39 3.22 12.42 -6.97
C SER A 39 3.26 11.20 -6.05
N GLY A 40 2.23 11.04 -5.21
CA GLY A 40 2.11 9.92 -4.28
C GLY A 40 1.86 8.59 -4.99
N GLN A 41 2.21 8.50 -6.27
CA GLN A 41 1.99 7.39 -7.17
C GLN A 41 3.34 6.80 -7.57
N VAL A 42 3.37 5.48 -7.68
CA VAL A 42 4.53 4.72 -8.14
C VAL A 42 4.81 5.09 -9.60
N ASN A 43 6.01 5.62 -9.87
CA ASN A 43 6.45 5.92 -11.23
C ASN A 43 7.09 4.68 -11.87
N PHE A 44 6.33 3.98 -12.71
CA PHE A 44 6.77 2.77 -13.41
C PHE A 44 7.82 3.03 -14.50
N ASP A 45 7.98 4.27 -14.96
CA ASP A 45 8.99 4.67 -15.95
C ASP A 45 10.36 4.97 -15.31
N SER A 46 10.49 4.73 -13.99
CA SER A 46 11.74 4.93 -13.28
C SER A 46 12.79 3.94 -13.76
N LYS A 47 13.91 4.43 -14.30
CA LYS A 47 15.01 3.58 -14.78
C LYS A 47 15.67 2.83 -13.62
N VAL A 48 15.78 1.51 -13.77
CA VAL A 48 16.50 0.63 -12.84
C VAL A 48 17.69 0.01 -13.54
N LEU A 49 18.87 0.17 -12.94
CA LEU A 49 20.09 -0.48 -13.40
C LEU A 49 20.40 -1.69 -12.51
N LEU A 50 20.27 -2.88 -13.09
CA LEU A 50 20.69 -4.13 -12.47
C LEU A 50 21.91 -4.64 -13.22
N LYS A 51 23.04 -4.76 -12.52
CA LYS A 51 24.29 -5.26 -13.10
C LYS A 51 24.15 -6.78 -13.33
N GLU A 52 25.00 -7.34 -14.19
CA GLU A 52 25.05 -8.79 -14.42
C GLU A 52 25.48 -9.55 -13.17
N GLU A 53 24.48 -10.00 -12.41
CA GLU A 53 24.69 -10.78 -11.19
C GLU A 53 23.45 -11.63 -10.89
N THR A 54 23.69 -12.86 -10.43
CA THR A 54 22.64 -13.71 -9.85
C THR A 54 22.39 -13.24 -8.42
N ILE A 55 21.22 -12.68 -8.18
CA ILE A 55 20.85 -12.13 -6.86
C ILE A 55 19.49 -12.67 -6.41
N SER A 56 19.32 -12.77 -5.10
CA SER A 56 18.05 -13.20 -4.52
C SER A 56 16.94 -12.19 -4.80
N LEU A 57 15.70 -12.66 -4.79
CA LEU A 57 14.52 -11.81 -4.92
C LEU A 57 14.53 -10.66 -3.90
N LYS A 58 14.87 -10.96 -2.63
CA LYS A 58 15.01 -9.96 -1.57
C LYS A 58 16.04 -8.88 -1.91
N ALA A 59 17.20 -9.28 -2.43
CA ALA A 59 18.25 -8.34 -2.81
C ALA A 59 17.85 -7.49 -4.02
N SER A 60 17.15 -8.10 -4.99
CA SER A 60 16.61 -7.42 -6.18
C SER A 60 15.61 -6.33 -5.78
N LEU A 61 14.60 -6.67 -4.97
CA LEU A 61 13.60 -5.72 -4.47
C LEU A 61 14.25 -4.57 -3.68
N LYS A 62 15.26 -4.87 -2.85
CA LYS A 62 16.00 -3.84 -2.11
C LYS A 62 16.78 -2.89 -3.02
N LYS A 63 17.41 -3.41 -4.08
CA LYS A 63 18.12 -2.58 -5.07
C LYS A 63 17.15 -1.70 -5.85
N ILE A 64 16.02 -2.26 -6.28
CA ILE A 64 14.95 -1.53 -6.97
C ILE A 64 14.43 -0.41 -6.07
N SER A 65 14.03 -0.73 -4.83
CA SER A 65 13.54 0.24 -3.85
C SER A 65 14.52 1.39 -3.62
N LYS A 66 15.82 1.09 -3.52
CA LYS A 66 16.85 2.11 -3.33
C LYS A 66 17.01 3.04 -4.55
N GLN A 67 16.77 2.54 -5.75
CA GLN A 67 16.92 3.31 -7.00
C GLN A 67 15.65 4.11 -7.33
N THR A 68 14.46 3.57 -7.06
CA THR A 68 13.17 4.18 -7.43
C THR A 68 12.46 4.88 -6.28
N GLY A 69 12.88 4.65 -5.03
CA GLY A 69 12.24 5.21 -3.84
C GLY A 69 10.87 4.61 -3.51
N VAL A 70 10.55 3.45 -4.11
CA VAL A 70 9.29 2.70 -3.90
C VAL A 70 9.47 1.68 -2.79
N ASP A 71 8.46 1.56 -1.93
CA ASP A 71 8.43 0.58 -0.85
C ASP A 71 7.73 -0.71 -1.31
N PHE A 72 8.19 -1.86 -0.82
CA PHE A 72 7.60 -3.16 -1.13
C PHE A 72 7.04 -3.80 0.14
N ALA A 73 5.76 -4.18 0.11
CA ALA A 73 5.10 -4.96 1.15
C ALA A 73 4.84 -6.38 0.66
N TYR A 74 5.08 -7.39 1.50
CA TYR A 74 4.84 -8.80 1.20
C TYR A 74 4.76 -9.62 2.48
N ASN A 75 4.11 -10.78 2.41
CA ASN A 75 4.11 -11.76 3.50
C ASN A 75 5.32 -12.70 3.37
N ASN A 76 6.23 -12.67 4.35
CA ASN A 76 7.42 -13.53 4.38
C ASN A 76 7.12 -15.04 4.30
N GLN A 77 5.94 -15.50 4.74
CA GLN A 77 5.59 -16.93 4.77
C GLN A 77 5.34 -17.51 3.37
N PHE A 78 4.86 -16.68 2.44
CA PHE A 78 4.45 -17.11 1.10
C PHE A 78 5.40 -16.60 0.00
N MET A 79 6.43 -15.84 0.39
CA MET A 79 7.34 -15.19 -0.56
C MET A 79 8.62 -16.02 -0.79
N PRO A 80 9.00 -16.34 -2.05
CA PRO A 80 10.22 -17.08 -2.36
C PRO A 80 11.49 -16.22 -2.25
N LEU A 81 11.72 -15.59 -1.09
CA LEU A 81 12.80 -14.61 -0.86
C LEU A 81 14.22 -15.16 -1.09
N SER A 82 14.39 -16.48 -0.95
CA SER A 82 15.65 -17.20 -1.14
C SER A 82 15.91 -17.59 -2.60
N LYS A 83 14.89 -17.59 -3.46
CA LYS A 83 15.09 -17.88 -4.88
C LYS A 83 15.83 -16.72 -5.54
N SER A 84 16.69 -17.06 -6.48
CA SER A 84 17.54 -16.11 -7.19
C SER A 84 17.10 -15.96 -8.63
N ILE A 85 17.28 -14.77 -9.18
CA ILE A 85 17.10 -14.45 -10.59
C ILE A 85 18.43 -13.94 -11.13
N THR A 86 18.77 -14.36 -12.36
CA THR A 86 19.93 -13.85 -13.08
C THR A 86 19.49 -12.68 -13.94
N TRP A 87 20.07 -11.52 -13.68
CA TRP A 87 19.90 -10.33 -14.49
C TRP A 87 20.99 -10.32 -15.56
N THR A 88 20.60 -10.28 -16.82
CA THR A 88 21.49 -9.91 -17.93
C THR A 88 21.54 -8.39 -17.97
N LYS A 89 22.65 -7.76 -18.38
CA LYS A 89 22.90 -6.32 -18.20
C LYS A 89 21.87 -5.48 -18.96
N GLU A 90 20.77 -5.16 -18.31
CA GLU A 90 19.61 -4.53 -18.90
C GLU A 90 19.27 -3.26 -18.09
N THR A 91 19.17 -2.14 -18.79
CA THR A 91 18.56 -0.93 -18.24
C THR A 91 17.08 -1.02 -18.55
N ASN A 92 16.29 -1.39 -17.55
CA ASN A 92 14.86 -1.59 -17.72
C ASN A 92 14.09 -0.53 -16.94
N ASP A 93 12.87 -0.27 -17.39
CA ASP A 93 11.92 0.49 -16.59
C ASP A 93 11.48 -0.33 -15.37
N LEU A 94 11.05 0.36 -14.31
CA LEU A 94 10.58 -0.30 -13.08
C LEU A 94 9.45 -1.30 -13.40
N GLY A 95 8.54 -0.92 -14.30
CA GLY A 95 7.48 -1.82 -14.78
C GLY A 95 8.04 -3.10 -15.40
N GLU A 96 8.95 -3.00 -16.36
CA GLU A 96 9.57 -4.15 -17.03
C GLU A 96 10.35 -5.05 -16.06
N ALA A 97 11.09 -4.44 -15.12
CA ALA A 97 11.81 -5.18 -14.09
C ALA A 97 10.85 -5.92 -13.14
N LEU A 98 9.71 -5.32 -12.79
CA LEU A 98 8.68 -5.96 -11.98
C LEU A 98 7.98 -7.07 -12.75
N ASP A 99 7.63 -6.87 -14.01
CA ASP A 99 6.99 -7.88 -14.86
C ASP A 99 7.87 -9.12 -15.03
N ARG A 100 9.18 -8.92 -15.22
CA ARG A 100 10.14 -10.04 -15.25
C ARG A 100 10.21 -10.77 -13.91
N LEU A 101 10.21 -10.04 -12.80
CA LEU A 101 10.20 -10.65 -11.46
C LEU A 101 8.91 -11.43 -11.20
N THR A 102 7.76 -10.86 -11.52
CA THR A 102 6.46 -11.50 -11.30
C THR A 102 6.26 -12.72 -12.18
N GLN A 103 6.78 -12.70 -13.41
CA GLN A 103 6.74 -13.85 -14.31
C GLN A 103 7.65 -15.00 -13.85
N VAL A 104 8.85 -14.71 -13.34
CA VAL A 104 9.81 -15.75 -12.90
C VAL A 104 9.40 -16.38 -11.57
N PHE A 105 8.75 -15.62 -10.69
CA PHE A 105 8.40 -16.06 -9.34
C PHE A 105 6.90 -16.35 -9.14
N ASP A 106 6.09 -16.31 -10.21
CA ASP A 106 4.63 -16.48 -10.18
C ASP A 106 3.95 -15.56 -9.16
N LEU A 107 4.23 -14.27 -9.26
CA LEU A 107 3.71 -13.23 -8.38
C LEU A 107 2.76 -12.30 -9.12
N GLU A 108 2.02 -11.50 -8.37
CA GLU A 108 1.26 -10.35 -8.83
C GLU A 108 1.62 -9.16 -7.92
N TYR A 109 1.61 -7.95 -8.49
CA TYR A 109 1.81 -6.72 -7.72
C TYR A 109 0.57 -5.85 -7.75
N ARG A 110 0.28 -5.18 -6.63
CA ARG A 110 -0.77 -4.16 -6.52
C ARG A 110 -0.20 -2.86 -5.99
N VAL A 111 -0.65 -1.75 -6.56
CA VAL A 111 -0.26 -0.41 -6.11
C VAL A 111 -1.19 0.01 -4.98
N VAL A 112 -0.63 0.22 -3.77
CA VAL A 112 -1.35 0.73 -2.61
C VAL A 112 -0.65 2.02 -2.15
N GLY A 113 -1.11 3.14 -2.70
CA GLY A 113 -0.48 4.45 -2.51
C GLY A 113 0.95 4.47 -3.08
N LYS A 114 1.95 4.65 -2.20
CA LYS A 114 3.39 4.62 -2.55
C LYS A 114 4.04 3.23 -2.42
N THR A 115 3.31 2.26 -1.88
CA THR A 115 3.83 0.91 -1.63
C THR A 115 3.32 -0.06 -2.70
N LEU A 116 4.22 -0.91 -3.20
CA LEU A 116 3.87 -2.06 -4.04
C LEU A 116 3.67 -3.30 -3.16
N LEU A 117 2.44 -3.80 -3.12
CA LEU A 117 2.09 -5.06 -2.45
C LEU A 117 2.37 -6.23 -3.40
N LEU A 118 3.23 -7.15 -3.02
CA LEU A 118 3.54 -8.37 -3.78
C LEU A 118 2.80 -9.56 -3.18
N LEU A 119 2.15 -10.32 -4.06
CA LEU A 119 1.28 -11.46 -3.73
C LEU A 119 1.65 -12.65 -4.62
N PRO A 120 1.54 -13.89 -4.15
CA PRO A 120 1.54 -15.06 -5.02
C PRO A 120 0.37 -14.99 -6.01
N LYS A 121 0.59 -15.40 -7.26
CA LYS A 121 -0.44 -15.36 -8.31
C LYS A 121 -1.68 -16.22 -7.99
N GLU A 122 -1.49 -17.30 -7.22
CA GLU A 122 -2.60 -18.11 -6.69
C GLU A 122 -3.48 -17.34 -5.68
N GLU A 123 -2.89 -16.44 -4.89
CA GLU A 123 -3.63 -15.62 -3.91
C GLU A 123 -4.26 -14.39 -4.58
N ALA A 124 -3.64 -13.86 -5.63
CA ALA A 124 -4.12 -12.67 -6.32
C ALA A 124 -5.36 -12.94 -7.19
N SER A 125 -5.47 -14.16 -7.71
CA SER A 125 -6.68 -14.67 -8.38
C SER A 125 -7.81 -15.01 -7.39
N GLN A 126 -7.50 -15.15 -6.09
CA GLN A 126 -8.45 -15.19 -4.99
C GLN A 126 -8.68 -13.80 -4.37
N GLY A 127 -8.64 -12.75 -5.19
CA GLY A 127 -9.12 -11.40 -4.87
C GLY A 127 -8.89 -11.00 -3.42
N ILE A 128 -7.64 -10.73 -3.03
CA ILE A 128 -7.36 -10.13 -1.72
C ILE A 128 -7.89 -8.69 -1.75
N VAL A 129 -9.18 -8.60 -1.47
CA VAL A 129 -9.87 -7.41 -1.05
C VAL A 129 -9.54 -7.25 0.43
N PRO A 130 -9.16 -6.07 0.93
CA PRO A 130 -9.06 -5.83 2.37
C PRO A 130 -10.35 -6.32 3.04
N GLN A 131 -10.29 -7.23 4.01
CA GLN A 131 -11.50 -7.82 4.61
C GLN A 131 -11.66 -7.36 6.05
N GLN A 132 -12.89 -7.05 6.42
CA GLN A 132 -13.32 -6.84 7.80
C GLN A 132 -14.31 -7.93 8.17
N VAL A 133 -14.07 -8.60 9.30
CA VAL A 133 -14.89 -9.74 9.75
C VAL A 133 -15.53 -9.41 11.09
N GLU A 134 -16.84 -9.57 11.19
CA GLU A 134 -17.56 -9.54 12.46
C GLU A 134 -17.95 -10.97 12.84
N ILE A 135 -17.54 -11.44 14.02
CA ILE A 135 -17.72 -12.84 14.45
C ILE A 135 -18.49 -12.87 15.76
N LYS A 136 -19.55 -13.69 15.81
CA LYS A 136 -20.27 -14.07 17.02
C LYS A 136 -20.08 -15.55 17.28
N ARG A 137 -19.87 -15.90 18.54
CA ARG A 137 -19.70 -17.30 18.99
C ARG A 137 -20.63 -17.54 20.16
N TYR A 138 -21.39 -18.63 20.10
CA TYR A 138 -22.28 -19.05 21.18
C TYR A 138 -22.43 -20.56 21.18
N THR A 139 -22.69 -21.13 22.37
CA THR A 139 -22.93 -22.57 22.52
C THR A 139 -24.43 -22.83 22.42
N ASP A 140 -24.84 -23.68 21.49
CA ASP A 140 -26.21 -24.15 21.38
C ASP A 140 -26.39 -25.35 22.32
N ALA A 141 -26.95 -25.08 23.50
CA ALA A 141 -27.11 -26.07 24.56
C ALA A 141 -28.05 -27.23 24.17
N ASP A 142 -28.98 -27.00 23.25
CA ASP A 142 -29.95 -28.00 22.79
C ASP A 142 -29.30 -28.98 21.80
N LYS A 143 -28.32 -28.51 21.03
CA LYS A 143 -27.62 -29.30 20.00
C LYS A 143 -26.23 -29.80 20.41
N GLN A 144 -25.73 -29.42 21.58
CA GLN A 144 -24.36 -29.73 22.04
C GLN A 144 -23.29 -29.33 21.00
N GLU A 145 -23.45 -28.16 20.38
CA GLU A 145 -22.54 -27.62 19.37
C GLU A 145 -22.16 -26.16 19.68
N ASP A 146 -20.90 -25.82 19.46
CA ASP A 146 -20.45 -24.42 19.43
C ASP A 146 -20.72 -23.85 18.04
N VAL A 147 -21.53 -22.80 17.96
CA VAL A 147 -21.85 -22.13 16.71
C VAL A 147 -20.97 -20.89 16.55
N ILE A 148 -20.34 -20.79 15.40
CA ILE A 148 -19.56 -19.62 14.96
C ILE A 148 -20.29 -19.05 13.75
N GLU A 149 -20.76 -17.81 13.88
CA GLU A 149 -21.41 -17.08 12.80
C GLU A 149 -20.75 -15.72 12.60
N GLY A 150 -20.86 -15.17 11.41
CA GLY A 150 -20.27 -13.87 11.13
C GLY A 150 -20.57 -13.35 9.74
N ILE A 151 -20.08 -12.15 9.46
CA ILE A 151 -20.21 -11.50 8.16
C ILE A 151 -18.84 -10.99 7.72
N ILE A 152 -18.53 -11.18 6.43
CA ILE A 152 -17.30 -10.71 5.79
C ILE A 152 -17.64 -9.53 4.87
N PHE A 153 -16.96 -8.41 5.09
CA PHE A 153 -17.08 -7.20 4.28
C PHE A 153 -15.75 -6.80 3.68
N ASN A 154 -15.78 -6.09 2.56
CA ASN A 154 -14.66 -5.30 2.08
C ASN A 154 -14.38 -4.16 3.07
N ALA A 155 -13.15 -4.04 3.57
CA ALA A 155 -12.76 -3.04 4.54
C ALA A 155 -12.82 -1.62 3.97
N GLU A 156 -12.64 -1.47 2.65
CA GLU A 156 -12.66 -0.19 1.93
C GLU A 156 -14.07 0.19 1.47
N THR A 157 -14.75 -0.68 0.71
CA THR A 157 -16.09 -0.36 0.14
C THR A 157 -17.24 -0.63 1.12
N LYS A 158 -16.98 -1.36 2.22
CA LYS A 158 -18.01 -1.86 3.15
C LYS A 158 -19.05 -2.79 2.51
N GLU A 159 -18.79 -3.28 1.30
CA GLU A 159 -19.67 -4.24 0.61
C GLU A 159 -19.45 -5.66 1.13
N PRO A 160 -20.51 -6.49 1.20
CA PRO A 160 -20.38 -7.89 1.60
C PRO A 160 -19.63 -8.71 0.55
N ILE A 161 -18.83 -9.69 1.02
CA ILE A 161 -18.05 -10.57 0.13
C ILE A 161 -18.71 -11.95 0.04
N GLU A 162 -19.26 -12.26 -1.14
CA GLU A 162 -19.80 -13.59 -1.47
C GLU A 162 -18.70 -14.59 -1.86
N GLY A 163 -18.87 -15.86 -1.48
CA GLY A 163 -17.98 -16.94 -1.91
C GLY A 163 -16.61 -16.97 -1.20
N ALA A 164 -16.41 -16.17 -0.15
CA ALA A 164 -15.21 -16.23 0.66
C ALA A 164 -15.16 -17.55 1.45
N THR A 165 -14.03 -18.24 1.43
CA THR A 165 -13.84 -19.49 2.16
C THR A 165 -13.37 -19.20 3.59
N VAL A 166 -14.15 -19.64 4.57
CA VAL A 166 -13.84 -19.56 5.99
C VAL A 166 -13.41 -20.93 6.50
N GLU A 167 -12.17 -21.05 6.98
CA GLU A 167 -11.61 -22.29 7.52
C GLU A 167 -11.35 -22.19 9.03
N LEU A 168 -11.83 -23.18 9.79
CA LEU A 168 -11.45 -23.35 11.19
C LEU A 168 -10.10 -24.06 11.27
N VAL A 169 -9.09 -23.27 11.63
CA VAL A 169 -7.72 -23.75 11.84
C VAL A 169 -7.75 -24.95 12.80
N ARG A 170 -7.00 -26.01 12.45
CA ARG A 170 -6.88 -27.31 13.15
C ARG A 170 -8.02 -28.32 12.91
N LEU A 171 -9.27 -27.89 12.72
CA LEU A 171 -10.39 -28.83 12.54
C LEU A 171 -10.69 -29.18 11.08
N ARG A 172 -10.01 -28.54 10.11
CA ARG A 172 -10.26 -28.68 8.66
C ARG A 172 -11.73 -28.47 8.28
N LEU A 173 -12.50 -27.81 9.14
CA LEU A 173 -13.88 -27.43 8.88
C LEU A 173 -13.85 -26.17 8.03
N ARG A 174 -14.59 -26.18 6.93
CA ARG A 174 -14.66 -25.06 5.99
C ARG A 174 -16.12 -24.74 5.70
N THR A 175 -16.40 -23.46 5.58
CA THR A 175 -17.69 -22.93 5.13
C THR A 175 -17.43 -21.82 4.13
N GLN A 176 -18.43 -21.45 3.33
CA GLN A 176 -18.34 -20.33 2.39
C GLN A 176 -19.36 -19.26 2.77
N THR A 177 -19.04 -18.00 2.50
CA THR A 177 -19.98 -16.91 2.69
C THR A 177 -21.06 -16.89 1.61
N ASP A 178 -22.27 -16.48 2.00
CA ASP A 178 -23.40 -16.28 1.09
C ASP A 178 -23.34 -14.93 0.35
N ALA A 179 -24.34 -14.63 -0.49
CA ALA A 179 -24.48 -13.37 -1.24
C ALA A 179 -24.51 -12.10 -0.38
N LYS A 180 -24.73 -12.22 0.93
CA LYS A 180 -24.72 -11.13 1.90
C LYS A 180 -23.44 -11.16 2.76
N GLY A 181 -22.47 -12.00 2.44
CA GLY A 181 -21.22 -12.16 3.18
C GLY A 181 -21.35 -12.95 4.48
N HIS A 182 -22.51 -13.52 4.78
CA HIS A 182 -22.73 -14.26 6.02
C HIS A 182 -22.15 -15.67 5.93
N PHE A 183 -21.55 -16.13 7.03
CA PHE A 183 -21.15 -17.53 7.21
C PHE A 183 -21.67 -18.05 8.55
N ARG A 184 -21.90 -19.37 8.59
CA ARG A 184 -22.24 -20.12 9.80
C ARG A 184 -21.50 -21.44 9.80
N MET A 185 -20.96 -21.81 10.95
CA MET A 185 -20.25 -23.06 11.18
C MET A 185 -20.61 -23.63 12.54
N ALA A 186 -20.98 -24.90 12.57
CA ALA A 186 -21.19 -25.64 13.81
C ALA A 186 -19.94 -26.47 14.13
N VAL A 187 -19.49 -26.38 15.37
CA VAL A 187 -18.30 -27.06 15.88
C VAL A 187 -18.75 -28.02 16.99
N PRO A 188 -18.56 -29.33 16.85
CA PRO A 188 -18.95 -30.29 17.88
C PRO A 188 -18.24 -29.98 19.21
N VAL A 189 -19.00 -29.90 20.30
CA VAL A 189 -18.45 -29.66 21.63
C VAL A 189 -17.59 -30.86 22.01
N GLY A 190 -16.28 -30.64 22.20
CA GLY A 190 -15.31 -31.67 22.58
C GLY A 190 -14.07 -31.83 21.68
N LYS A 191 -14.05 -31.21 20.48
CA LYS A 191 -12.86 -31.21 19.60
C LYS A 191 -12.02 -29.93 19.64
N GLY A 192 -12.46 -28.90 20.37
CA GLY A 192 -11.73 -27.66 20.63
C GLY A 192 -11.02 -27.69 21.98
N GLU A 193 -10.10 -28.62 22.19
CA GLU A 193 -9.44 -28.74 23.49
C GLU A 193 -8.54 -27.52 23.78
N ARG A 194 -8.81 -26.91 24.93
CA ARG A 194 -8.08 -25.78 25.52
C ARG A 194 -6.64 -26.18 25.80
N ARG A 195 -5.68 -25.54 25.13
CA ARG A 195 -4.33 -25.29 25.64
C ARG A 195 -3.85 -23.93 25.17
#